data_AF-A0A2Z6RV28-F1
#
_entry.id   AF-A0A2Z6RV28-F1
#
_cell.length_a   1.000
_cell.length_b   1.000
_cell.length_c   1.000
_cell.angle_alpha   90.00
_cell.angle_beta   90.00
_cell.angle_gamma   90.00
#
_symmetry.space_group_name_H-M   'P 1'
#
loop_
_entity.id
_entity.type
_entity.pdbx_description
1 polymer ?
#
loop_
_entity_poly.entity_id
_entity_poly.type
_entity_poly.pdbx_seq_one_letter_code
_entity_poly.pdbx_strand_id
1 'polypeptide(L)'
;MSIAKYPAYHALEVIRKSFVKLFYTRLSSILAAHNVLTGGNFAGLPGGTCRDPIITLESIIHDAKCTNSPLWILSQDISKAFDSVHLTMLKFALERIRLPASSIQLILSLFMSRSNRVFTAYGDTPSYQVRIGIDQGEVISPLLWVIYIDPLLSVFKKEMTDPYILRSPSLLDMLVVDTSHLLINNLVFMDDSTLISSSKSGLEHMLSITEEFYALNNTSANHHKYVLISNSLPLTTTSNISPVEFHLSLSSLNRISSISVTPISITSSFRFLGVWFNIKGSRDFVKKQVANECNSFAATLRRLN
;
A
#
# COMPACT_ATOMS: atom_id res chain seq x y z
N MET A 1 8.04 -29.08 5.69
CA MET A 1 8.28 -28.96 4.24
C MET A 1 7.76 -27.58 3.82
N SER A 2 8.69 -26.64 3.60
CA SER A 2 8.38 -25.25 3.29
C SER A 2 7.80 -25.17 1.87
N ILE A 3 6.51 -24.86 1.75
CA ILE A 3 5.91 -24.53 0.45
C ILE A 3 6.55 -23.21 0.02
N ALA A 4 7.35 -23.28 -1.04
CA ALA A 4 8.02 -22.13 -1.62
C ALA A 4 7.01 -20.99 -1.94
N LYS A 5 7.49 -19.76 -1.74
CA LYS A 5 6.84 -18.46 -2.01
C LYS A 5 6.40 -18.32 -3.49
N TYR A 6 5.32 -18.97 -3.89
CA TYR A 6 4.65 -18.68 -5.16
C TYR A 6 3.21 -18.21 -4.88
N PRO A 7 2.75 -17.09 -5.48
CA PRO A 7 1.36 -16.67 -5.36
C PRO A 7 0.46 -17.74 -5.97
N ALA A 8 -0.58 -18.14 -5.23
CA ALA A 8 -1.55 -19.10 -5.70
C ALA A 8 -2.67 -18.37 -6.45
N TYR A 9 -2.94 -18.78 -7.70
CA TYR A 9 -4.01 -18.23 -8.51
C TYR A 9 -5.21 -19.20 -8.55
N HIS A 10 -6.42 -18.68 -8.34
CA HIS A 10 -7.63 -19.51 -8.39
C HIS A 10 -8.23 -19.56 -9.81
N ALA A 11 -8.31 -20.77 -10.37
CA ALA A 11 -9.05 -21.03 -11.60
C ALA A 11 -10.56 -21.14 -11.29
N LEU A 12 -11.28 -20.03 -11.40
CA LEU A 12 -12.73 -19.95 -11.15
C LEU A 12 -13.56 -20.12 -12.42
N GLU A 13 -14.77 -20.65 -12.28
CA GLU A 13 -15.72 -20.87 -13.38
C GLU A 13 -16.08 -19.59 -14.14
N VAL A 14 -16.17 -19.68 -15.47
CA VAL A 14 -16.41 -18.54 -16.38
C VAL A 14 -17.76 -17.86 -16.12
N ILE A 15 -18.81 -18.64 -15.83
CA ILE A 15 -20.16 -18.13 -15.55
C ILE A 15 -20.15 -17.28 -14.28
N ARG A 16 -19.53 -17.78 -13.21
CA ARG A 16 -19.34 -17.04 -11.95
C ARG A 16 -18.60 -15.73 -12.20
N LYS A 17 -17.47 -15.77 -12.90
CA LYS A 17 -16.69 -14.55 -13.22
C LYS A 17 -17.53 -13.52 -13.98
N SER A 18 -18.36 -13.97 -14.92
CA SER A 18 -19.22 -13.09 -15.72
C SER A 18 -20.30 -12.41 -14.86
N PHE A 19 -20.97 -13.18 -14.00
CA PHE A 19 -21.95 -12.65 -13.05
C PHE A 19 -21.31 -11.65 -12.08
N VAL A 20 -20.20 -12.03 -11.46
CA VAL A 20 -19.46 -11.19 -10.51
C VAL A 20 -18.94 -9.93 -11.19
N LYS A 21 -18.51 -10.00 -12.47
CA LYS A 21 -18.09 -8.83 -13.25
C LYS A 21 -19.23 -7.82 -13.45
N LEU A 22 -20.45 -8.28 -13.75
CA LEU A 22 -21.60 -7.40 -13.89
C LEU A 22 -21.92 -6.70 -12.56
N PHE A 23 -21.92 -7.45 -11.46
CA PHE A 23 -22.12 -6.90 -10.12
C PHE A 23 -21.04 -5.88 -9.76
N TYR A 24 -19.76 -6.25 -9.93
CA TYR A 24 -18.60 -5.38 -9.72
C TYR A 24 -18.71 -4.08 -10.49
N THR A 25 -19.04 -4.14 -11.78
CA THR A 25 -19.05 -2.95 -12.66
C THR A 25 -20.10 -1.94 -12.21
N ARG A 26 -21.28 -2.41 -11.78
CA ARG A 26 -22.33 -1.54 -11.24
C ARG A 26 -21.92 -0.95 -9.90
N LEU A 27 -21.41 -1.79 -8.99
CA LEU A 27 -21.01 -1.37 -7.66
C LEU A 27 -19.87 -0.34 -7.72
N SER A 28 -18.81 -0.63 -8.45
CA SER A 28 -17.63 0.24 -8.52
C SER A 28 -17.93 1.59 -9.16
N SER A 29 -18.82 1.63 -10.17
CA SER A 29 -19.28 2.87 -10.78
C SER A 29 -20.08 3.74 -9.79
N ILE A 30 -20.96 3.14 -8.98
CA ILE A 30 -21.73 3.86 -7.95
C ILE A 30 -20.79 4.39 -6.86
N LEU A 31 -19.87 3.55 -6.36
CA LEU A 31 -18.92 3.95 -5.31
C LEU A 31 -18.04 5.12 -5.76
N ALA A 32 -17.58 5.11 -7.00
CA ALA A 32 -16.78 6.19 -7.59
C ALA A 32 -17.61 7.47 -7.81
N ALA A 33 -18.81 7.36 -8.40
CA ALA A 33 -19.66 8.52 -8.70
C ALA A 33 -20.09 9.30 -7.44
N HIS A 34 -20.23 8.61 -6.31
CA HIS A 34 -20.66 9.21 -5.05
C HIS A 34 -19.53 9.41 -4.03
N ASN A 35 -18.26 9.18 -4.39
CA ASN A 35 -17.10 9.30 -3.50
C ASN A 35 -17.31 8.58 -2.15
N VAL A 36 -17.85 7.35 -2.19
CA VAL A 36 -18.26 6.62 -0.98
C VAL A 36 -17.05 6.20 -0.13
N LEU A 37 -15.93 5.88 -0.78
CA LEU A 37 -14.68 5.53 -0.12
C LEU A 37 -13.86 6.79 0.10
N THR A 38 -13.56 7.09 1.37
CA THR A 38 -12.92 8.34 1.77
C THR A 38 -11.42 8.21 2.03
N GLY A 39 -10.91 6.98 2.06
CA GLY A 39 -9.55 6.65 2.44
C GLY A 39 -8.45 7.02 1.44
N GLY A 40 -8.77 7.16 0.14
CA GLY A 40 -7.76 7.54 -0.86
C GLY A 40 -6.80 6.41 -1.24
N ASN A 41 -7.32 5.20 -1.49
CA ASN A 41 -6.59 4.17 -2.23
C ASN A 41 -6.71 4.47 -3.73
N PHE A 42 -5.59 4.59 -4.43
CA PHE A 42 -5.53 4.94 -5.86
C PHE A 42 -5.91 3.76 -6.78
N ALA A 43 -6.32 2.62 -6.21
CA ALA A 43 -6.62 1.40 -6.93
C ALA A 43 -8.07 0.92 -6.72
N GLY A 44 -8.51 -0.08 -7.51
CA GLY A 44 -9.77 -0.81 -7.33
C GLY A 44 -11.06 -0.12 -7.81
N LEU A 45 -11.10 1.22 -7.81
CA LEU A 45 -12.18 2.00 -8.40
C LEU A 45 -11.85 2.46 -9.84
N PRO A 46 -12.87 2.65 -10.71
CA PRO A 46 -12.68 3.20 -12.05
C PRO A 46 -11.94 4.55 -12.01
N GLY A 47 -10.98 4.73 -12.92
CA GLY A 47 -10.17 5.95 -13.00
C GLY A 47 -8.92 5.96 -12.12
N GLY A 48 -8.77 5.01 -11.17
CA GLY A 48 -7.55 4.86 -10.40
C GLY A 48 -6.37 4.42 -11.24
N THR A 49 -5.23 5.10 -11.13
CA THR A 49 -4.00 4.80 -11.87
C THR A 49 -2.79 4.78 -10.94
N CYS A 50 -1.75 4.01 -11.28
CA CYS A 50 -0.46 4.12 -10.59
C CYS A 50 0.21 5.47 -10.83
N ARG A 51 -0.19 6.20 -11.88
CA ARG A 51 0.44 7.45 -12.30
C ARG A 51 0.25 8.55 -11.24
N ASP A 52 -0.96 8.66 -10.69
CA ASP A 52 -1.29 9.70 -9.72
C ASP A 52 -0.44 9.63 -8.44
N PRO A 53 -0.31 8.49 -7.74
CA PRO A 53 0.56 8.38 -6.58
C PRO A 53 2.05 8.53 -6.95
N ILE A 54 2.48 8.07 -8.13
CA ILE A 54 3.87 8.25 -8.61
C ILE A 54 4.19 9.74 -8.79
N ILE A 55 3.35 10.49 -9.49
CA ILE A 55 3.53 11.93 -9.70
C ILE A 55 3.44 12.69 -8.38
N THR A 56 2.53 12.28 -7.51
CA THR A 56 2.37 12.89 -6.18
C THR A 56 3.65 12.71 -5.36
N LEU A 57 4.21 11.51 -5.33
CA LEU A 57 5.48 11.24 -4.64
C LEU A 57 6.65 12.01 -5.26
N GLU A 58 6.74 12.08 -6.59
CA GLU A 58 7.76 12.89 -7.28
C GLU A 58 7.66 14.38 -6.88
N SER A 59 6.43 14.90 -6.81
CA SER A 59 6.14 16.29 -6.43
C SER A 59 6.51 16.57 -4.97
N ILE A 60 6.19 15.65 -4.05
CA ILE A 60 6.58 15.74 -2.63
C ILE A 60 8.10 15.78 -2.47
N ILE A 61 8.82 14.86 -3.13
CA ILE A 61 10.29 14.80 -3.05
C ILE A 61 10.91 16.09 -3.62
N HIS A 62 10.35 16.58 -4.74
CA HIS A 62 10.81 17.82 -5.36
C HIS A 62 10.57 19.04 -4.47
N ASP A 63 9.34 19.22 -3.95
CA ASP A 63 9.00 20.33 -3.07
C ASP A 63 9.85 20.31 -1.79
N ALA A 64 10.00 19.16 -1.14
CA ALA A 64 10.80 19.03 0.08
C ALA A 64 12.26 19.42 -0.16
N LYS A 65 12.80 19.10 -1.34
CA LYS A 65 14.15 19.51 -1.74
C LYS A 65 14.26 21.01 -1.98
N CYS A 66 13.28 21.61 -2.68
CA CYS A 66 13.29 23.04 -3.00
C CYS A 66 13.07 23.92 -1.76
N THR A 67 12.21 23.50 -0.85
CA THR A 67 11.83 24.26 0.35
C THR A 67 12.64 23.88 1.58
N ASN A 68 13.48 22.84 1.48
CA ASN A 68 14.16 22.21 2.61
C ASN A 68 13.18 21.78 3.73
N SER A 69 11.94 21.41 3.36
CA SER A 69 10.92 20.97 4.31
C SER A 69 11.25 19.56 4.84
N PRO A 70 11.05 19.32 6.14
CA PRO A 70 11.15 17.97 6.71
C PRO A 70 10.22 16.97 6.01
N LEU A 71 10.77 15.81 5.66
CA LEU A 71 10.07 14.75 4.95
C LEU A 71 10.47 13.39 5.52
N TRP A 72 9.46 12.61 5.88
CA TRP A 72 9.57 11.24 6.34
C TRP A 72 8.65 10.38 5.47
N ILE A 73 9.20 9.37 4.82
CA ILE A 73 8.50 8.44 3.96
C ILE A 73 8.76 7.03 4.48
N LEU A 74 7.71 6.28 4.76
CA LEU A 74 7.80 4.89 5.21
C LEU A 74 6.96 4.00 4.32
N SER A 75 7.62 3.20 3.49
CA SER A 75 6.96 2.14 2.72
C SER A 75 6.72 0.93 3.61
N GLN A 76 5.48 0.44 3.61
CA GLN A 76 5.03 -0.71 4.38
C GLN A 76 4.78 -1.92 3.46
N ASP A 77 5.04 -3.13 3.96
CA ASP A 77 4.71 -4.40 3.30
C ASP A 77 3.64 -5.12 4.12
N ILE A 78 2.38 -5.04 3.66
CA ILE A 78 1.27 -5.75 4.28
C ILE A 78 1.40 -7.24 3.94
N SER A 79 1.46 -8.10 4.96
CA SER A 79 1.67 -9.52 4.73
C SER A 79 0.39 -10.20 4.24
N LYS A 80 0.49 -10.82 3.06
CA LYS A 80 -0.56 -11.69 2.49
C LYS A 80 -1.93 -11.01 2.43
N ALA A 81 -2.00 -9.78 1.95
CA ALA A 81 -3.20 -8.92 1.95
C ALA A 81 -4.51 -9.66 1.63
N PHE A 82 -4.63 -10.29 0.46
CA PHE A 82 -5.85 -11.02 0.09
C PHE A 82 -6.12 -12.24 0.96
N ASP A 83 -5.08 -13.00 1.31
CA ASP A 83 -5.22 -14.25 2.06
C ASP A 83 -5.54 -14.01 3.55
N SER A 84 -5.33 -12.79 4.05
CA SER A 84 -5.50 -12.41 5.45
C SER A 84 -6.81 -11.67 5.73
N VAL A 85 -7.64 -11.39 4.71
CA VAL A 85 -8.93 -10.70 4.89
C VAL A 85 -9.88 -11.52 5.77
N HIS A 86 -10.21 -11.00 6.95
CA HIS A 86 -11.19 -11.62 7.84
C HIS A 86 -12.62 -11.30 7.39
N LEU A 87 -13.41 -12.32 7.03
CA LEU A 87 -14.75 -12.13 6.44
C LEU A 87 -15.73 -11.35 7.34
N THR A 88 -15.65 -11.50 8.67
CA THR A 88 -16.47 -10.69 9.59
C THR A 88 -16.08 -9.21 9.56
N MET A 89 -14.79 -8.91 9.42
CA MET A 89 -14.34 -7.52 9.34
C MET A 89 -14.66 -6.92 7.97
N LEU A 90 -14.55 -7.71 6.91
CA LEU A 90 -15.04 -7.34 5.59
C LEU A 90 -16.54 -7.05 5.60
N LYS A 91 -17.34 -7.85 6.31
CA LYS A 91 -18.77 -7.59 6.52
C LYS A 91 -18.99 -6.21 7.14
N PHE A 92 -18.30 -5.87 8.24
CA PHE A 92 -18.42 -4.56 8.87
C PHE A 92 -18.00 -3.40 7.95
N ALA A 93 -16.94 -3.60 7.15
CA ALA A 93 -16.53 -2.61 6.16
C ALA A 93 -17.61 -2.39 5.07
N LEU A 94 -18.27 -3.45 4.61
CA LEU A 94 -19.37 -3.37 3.65
C LEU A 94 -20.63 -2.73 4.26
N GLU A 95 -20.92 -3.00 5.53
CA GLU A 95 -22.04 -2.36 6.26
C GLU A 95 -21.78 -0.86 6.47
N ARG A 96 -20.53 -0.48 6.76
CA ARG A 96 -20.12 0.92 6.91
C ARG A 96 -20.41 1.77 5.67
N ILE A 97 -20.20 1.21 4.47
CA ILE A 97 -20.52 1.88 3.20
C ILE A 97 -21.99 1.71 2.79
N ARG A 98 -22.84 1.20 3.69
CA ARG A 98 -24.30 1.06 3.56
C ARG A 98 -24.75 0.18 2.39
N LEU A 99 -24.00 -0.88 2.08
CA LEU A 99 -24.46 -1.87 1.10
C LEU A 99 -25.71 -2.61 1.63
N PRO A 100 -26.70 -2.90 0.78
CA PRO A 100 -27.86 -3.70 1.17
C PRO A 100 -27.45 -5.07 1.71
N ALA A 101 -28.14 -5.56 2.73
CA ALA A 101 -27.81 -6.83 3.39
C ALA A 101 -27.78 -8.02 2.43
N SER A 102 -28.67 -8.07 1.43
CA SER A 102 -28.69 -9.10 0.38
C SER A 102 -27.41 -9.10 -0.46
N SER A 103 -26.91 -7.92 -0.82
CA SER A 103 -25.63 -7.75 -1.54
C SER A 103 -24.45 -8.20 -0.70
N ILE A 104 -24.44 -7.86 0.59
CA ILE A 104 -23.38 -8.30 1.52
C ILE A 104 -23.37 -9.82 1.65
N GLN A 105 -24.54 -10.44 1.84
CA GLN A 105 -24.66 -11.90 1.91
C GLN A 105 -24.19 -12.58 0.62
N LEU A 106 -24.56 -12.03 -0.54
CA LEU A 106 -24.08 -12.51 -1.83
C LEU A 106 -22.55 -12.46 -1.90
N ILE A 107 -21.93 -11.32 -1.58
CA ILE A 107 -20.47 -11.15 -1.59
C ILE A 107 -19.79 -12.15 -0.66
N LEU A 108 -20.25 -12.26 0.59
CA LEU A 108 -19.64 -13.16 1.58
C LEU A 108 -19.77 -14.63 1.14
N SER A 109 -20.92 -15.00 0.57
CA SER A 109 -21.16 -16.36 0.09
C SER A 109 -20.16 -16.82 -0.99
N LEU A 110 -19.56 -15.90 -1.75
CA LEU A 110 -18.52 -16.21 -2.74
C LEU A 110 -17.26 -16.82 -2.11
N PHE A 111 -17.01 -16.53 -0.82
CA PHE A 111 -15.79 -16.89 -0.11
C PHE A 111 -16.02 -17.85 1.08
N MET A 112 -17.28 -18.18 1.39
CA MET A 112 -17.63 -19.13 2.44
C MET A 112 -17.51 -20.59 1.96
N SER A 113 -17.23 -21.51 2.88
CA SER A 113 -17.22 -22.96 2.65
C SER A 113 -16.36 -23.44 1.48
N ARG A 114 -15.24 -22.76 1.21
CA ARG A 114 -14.29 -23.12 0.15
C ARG A 114 -13.38 -24.27 0.59
N SER A 115 -13.09 -25.16 -0.35
CA SER A 115 -12.11 -26.24 -0.21
C SER A 115 -11.11 -26.14 -1.34
N ASN A 116 -9.83 -25.96 -1.02
CA ASN A 116 -8.75 -25.78 -1.98
C ASN A 116 -7.87 -27.02 -2.07
N ARG A 117 -7.25 -27.24 -3.23
CA ARG A 117 -6.18 -28.21 -3.47
C ARG A 117 -5.02 -27.47 -4.14
N VAL A 118 -3.79 -27.88 -3.88
CA VAL A 118 -2.60 -27.33 -4.53
C VAL A 118 -2.19 -28.28 -5.64
N PHE A 119 -2.12 -27.76 -6.86
CA PHE A 119 -1.55 -28.47 -8.01
C PHE A 119 -0.03 -28.45 -7.91
N THR A 120 0.59 -29.63 -7.84
CA THR A 120 2.05 -29.76 -7.84
C THR A 120 2.51 -30.63 -9.01
N ALA A 121 3.81 -30.58 -9.33
CA ALA A 121 4.39 -31.46 -10.35
C ALA A 121 4.24 -32.97 -10.03
N TYR A 122 3.92 -33.31 -8.78
CA TYR A 122 3.74 -34.68 -8.30
C TYR A 122 2.25 -35.06 -8.11
N GLY A 123 1.33 -34.23 -8.61
CA GLY A 123 -0.11 -34.38 -8.45
C GLY A 123 -0.72 -33.43 -7.41
N ASP A 124 -2.00 -33.63 -7.16
CA ASP A 124 -2.79 -32.74 -6.29
C ASP A 124 -2.59 -33.07 -4.81
N THR A 125 -2.44 -32.03 -3.98
CA THR A 125 -2.48 -32.22 -2.53
C THR A 125 -3.88 -32.61 -2.06
N PRO A 126 -4.02 -33.22 -0.86
CA PRO A 126 -5.31 -33.33 -0.19
C PRO A 126 -6.01 -31.98 -0.09
N SER A 127 -7.33 -32.00 -0.14
CA SER A 127 -8.13 -30.79 -0.02
C SER A 127 -8.10 -30.24 1.40
N TYR A 128 -8.03 -28.93 1.53
CA TYR A 128 -8.09 -28.23 2.81
C TYR A 128 -9.14 -27.12 2.77
N GLN A 129 -9.79 -26.90 3.92
CA GLN A 129 -10.83 -25.87 4.04
C GLN A 129 -10.21 -24.49 4.23
N VAL A 130 -10.65 -23.52 3.43
CA VAL A 130 -10.22 -22.12 3.55
C VAL A 130 -11.14 -21.40 4.53
N ARG A 131 -10.55 -20.82 5.57
CA ARG A 131 -11.30 -20.14 6.65
C ARG A 131 -11.22 -18.61 6.60
N ILE A 132 -10.19 -18.07 5.96
CA ILE A 132 -9.88 -16.64 5.91
C ILE A 132 -9.39 -16.28 4.50
N GLY A 133 -9.49 -15.00 4.16
CA GLY A 133 -9.02 -14.44 2.91
C GLY A 133 -10.06 -14.42 1.80
N ILE A 134 -9.79 -13.62 0.78
CA ILE A 134 -10.54 -13.55 -0.47
C ILE A 134 -9.70 -14.10 -1.62
N ASP A 135 -10.33 -14.61 -2.67
CA ASP A 135 -9.64 -15.31 -3.74
C ASP A 135 -8.77 -14.36 -4.59
N GLN A 136 -7.48 -14.65 -4.69
CA GLN A 136 -6.59 -14.05 -5.69
C GLN A 136 -7.03 -14.51 -7.10
N GLY A 137 -7.46 -13.57 -7.93
CA GLY A 137 -7.96 -13.83 -9.29
C GLY A 137 -9.48 -13.80 -9.45
N GLU A 138 -10.25 -13.59 -8.37
CA GLU A 138 -11.66 -13.23 -8.47
C GLU A 138 -11.82 -11.75 -8.86
N VAL A 139 -12.82 -11.47 -9.70
CA VAL A 139 -13.01 -10.17 -10.34
C VAL A 139 -13.29 -9.06 -9.31
N ILE A 140 -13.99 -9.38 -8.22
CA ILE A 140 -14.39 -8.42 -7.20
C ILE A 140 -13.33 -8.24 -6.09
N SER A 141 -12.38 -9.17 -5.94
CA SER A 141 -11.40 -9.16 -4.84
C SER A 141 -10.61 -7.85 -4.72
N PRO A 142 -10.14 -7.21 -5.81
CA PRO A 142 -9.44 -5.93 -5.69
C PRO A 142 -10.31 -4.81 -5.10
N LEU A 143 -11.60 -4.75 -5.44
CA LEU A 143 -12.52 -3.78 -4.86
C LEU A 143 -12.79 -4.08 -3.39
N LEU A 144 -12.96 -5.35 -3.04
CA LEU A 144 -13.19 -5.75 -1.64
C LEU A 144 -11.99 -5.41 -0.77
N TRP A 145 -10.76 -5.56 -1.27
CA TRP A 145 -9.57 -5.11 -0.58
C TRP A 145 -9.58 -3.60 -0.32
N VAL A 146 -9.94 -2.81 -1.33
CA VAL A 146 -10.01 -1.35 -1.19
C VAL A 146 -11.08 -0.93 -0.18
N ILE A 147 -12.25 -1.59 -0.19
CA ILE A 147 -13.29 -1.38 0.83
C ILE A 147 -12.79 -1.81 2.22
N TYR A 148 -12.04 -2.90 2.30
CA TYR A 148 -11.54 -3.47 3.55
C TYR A 148 -10.53 -2.56 4.26
N ILE A 149 -9.64 -1.91 3.49
CA ILE A 149 -8.62 -0.98 4.01
C ILE A 149 -9.16 0.46 4.19
N ASP A 150 -10.27 0.83 3.54
CA ASP A 150 -10.86 2.18 3.64
C ASP A 150 -11.05 2.69 5.09
N PRO A 151 -11.44 1.86 6.09
CA PRO A 151 -11.53 2.31 7.47
C PRO A 151 -10.23 2.85 8.04
N LEU A 152 -9.11 2.15 7.81
CA LEU A 152 -7.77 2.58 8.24
C LEU A 152 -7.42 3.93 7.63
N LEU A 153 -7.56 4.03 6.31
CA LEU A 153 -7.18 5.23 5.58
C LEU A 153 -8.08 6.44 5.90
N SER A 154 -9.34 6.18 6.24
CA SER A 154 -10.26 7.23 6.68
C SER A 154 -9.89 7.79 8.05
N VAL A 155 -9.33 6.95 8.94
CA VAL A 155 -8.78 7.43 10.22
C VAL A 155 -7.55 8.29 9.97
N PHE A 156 -6.63 7.88 9.09
CA PHE A 156 -5.50 8.73 8.69
C PHE A 156 -5.96 10.10 8.19
N LYS A 157 -6.94 10.13 7.28
CA LYS A 157 -7.48 11.39 6.74
C LYS A 157 -8.16 12.26 7.80
N LYS A 158 -8.80 11.65 8.81
CA LYS A 158 -9.51 12.37 9.88
C LYS A 158 -8.54 12.95 10.91
N GLU A 159 -7.53 12.19 11.31
CA GLU A 159 -6.62 12.57 12.39
C GLU A 159 -5.47 13.44 11.91
N MET A 160 -4.93 13.19 10.71
CA MET A 160 -3.93 14.03 10.02
C MET A 160 -2.89 14.69 10.95
N THR A 161 -2.16 13.87 11.72
CA THR A 161 -1.04 14.34 12.54
C THR A 161 0.18 14.59 11.66
N ASP A 162 0.67 15.85 11.63
CA ASP A 162 1.84 16.30 10.87
C ASP A 162 1.88 15.81 9.39
N PRO A 163 0.81 16.04 8.59
CA PRO A 163 0.81 15.66 7.20
C PRO A 163 1.87 16.47 6.44
N TYR A 164 2.40 15.89 5.37
CA TYR A 164 3.22 16.67 4.45
C TYR A 164 2.36 17.68 3.70
N ILE A 165 2.80 18.94 3.68
CA ILE A 165 2.09 20.05 3.06
C ILE A 165 2.74 20.32 1.70
N LEU A 166 2.14 19.79 0.63
CA LEU A 166 2.59 20.08 -0.72
C LEU A 166 2.08 21.47 -1.13
N ARG A 167 3.02 22.37 -1.41
CA ARG A 167 2.71 23.76 -1.79
C ARG A 167 2.67 23.88 -3.30
N SER A 168 1.62 24.49 -3.84
CA SER A 168 1.62 24.87 -5.25
C SER A 168 2.69 25.96 -5.46
N PRO A 169 3.52 25.88 -6.50
CA PRO A 169 4.35 27.01 -6.91
C PRO A 169 3.42 28.18 -7.20
N SER A 170 3.51 29.27 -6.43
CA SER A 170 2.77 30.49 -6.70
C SER A 170 3.35 31.14 -7.94
N LEU A 171 2.68 30.95 -9.09
CA LEU A 171 2.89 31.82 -10.24
C LEU A 171 2.00 33.05 -10.04
N LEU A 172 2.63 34.16 -9.68
CA LEU A 172 2.11 35.51 -9.45
C LEU A 172 1.63 35.89 -8.04
N ASP A 173 2.24 36.98 -7.57
CA ASP A 173 2.02 37.71 -6.33
C ASP A 173 0.79 38.65 -6.41
N MET A 174 -0.29 38.19 -7.05
CA MET A 174 -1.47 39.02 -7.34
C MET A 174 -2.74 38.42 -6.76
N LEU A 175 -3.16 39.02 -5.64
CA LEU A 175 -4.54 39.13 -5.15
C LEU A 175 -5.32 37.81 -4.93
N VAL A 176 -5.20 37.29 -3.70
CA VAL A 176 -6.23 36.65 -2.85
C VAL A 176 -7.27 35.76 -3.57
N VAL A 177 -7.13 34.44 -3.45
CA VAL A 177 -8.00 33.53 -2.65
C VAL A 177 -7.51 32.09 -2.90
N ASP A 178 -7.10 31.44 -1.81
CA ASP A 178 -6.82 30.01 -1.62
C ASP A 178 -5.56 29.44 -2.31
N THR A 179 -4.40 29.59 -1.65
CA THR A 179 -3.28 28.66 -1.87
C THR A 179 -3.73 27.28 -1.41
N SER A 180 -4.32 26.49 -2.30
CA SER A 180 -4.77 25.13 -2.00
C SER A 180 -3.55 24.26 -1.66
N HIS A 181 -3.18 24.22 -0.39
CA HIS A 181 -2.16 23.32 0.13
C HIS A 181 -2.73 21.91 0.13
N LEU A 182 -2.04 20.99 -0.54
CA LEU A 182 -2.44 19.59 -0.54
C LEU A 182 -1.79 18.90 0.65
N LEU A 183 -2.62 18.48 1.61
CA LEU A 183 -2.19 17.72 2.79
C LEU A 183 -2.12 16.24 2.44
N ILE A 184 -0.94 15.64 2.63
CA ILE A 184 -0.67 14.26 2.23
C ILE A 184 -0.03 13.53 3.41
N ASN A 185 -0.65 12.43 3.84
CA ASN A 185 -0.13 11.57 4.89
C ASN A 185 0.03 10.10 4.47
N ASN A 186 -0.56 9.70 3.35
CA ASN A 186 -0.36 8.37 2.78
C ASN A 186 -0.54 8.36 1.27
N LEU A 187 0.15 7.44 0.61
CA LEU A 187 -0.05 7.05 -0.79
C LEU A 187 -0.23 5.53 -0.81
N VAL A 188 -1.42 5.07 -1.19
CA VAL A 188 -1.78 3.65 -1.14
C VAL A 188 -2.29 3.18 -2.48
N PHE A 189 -1.76 2.08 -2.98
CA PHE A 189 -2.22 1.43 -4.19
C PHE A 189 -2.35 -0.08 -3.93
N MET A 190 -3.59 -0.57 -3.84
CA MET A 190 -3.85 -1.93 -3.35
C MET A 190 -3.19 -2.17 -1.98
N ASP A 191 -2.30 -3.15 -1.86
CA ASP A 191 -1.56 -3.53 -0.66
C ASP A 191 -0.24 -2.78 -0.46
N ASP A 192 0.25 -2.09 -1.50
CA ASP A 192 1.38 -1.18 -1.39
C ASP A 192 0.94 0.09 -0.63
N SER A 193 1.40 0.23 0.61
CA SER A 193 1.12 1.38 1.47
C SER A 193 2.39 2.17 1.73
N THR A 194 2.35 3.47 1.51
CA THR A 194 3.44 4.40 1.85
C THR A 194 2.91 5.51 2.73
N LEU A 195 3.40 5.58 3.97
CA LEU A 195 3.09 6.66 4.90
C LEU A 195 4.04 7.83 4.66
N ILE A 196 3.51 9.04 4.78
CA ILE A 196 4.23 10.28 4.54
C ILE A 196 3.95 11.24 5.70
N SER A 197 4.97 11.88 6.24
CA SER A 197 4.80 12.89 7.28
C SER A 197 5.90 13.93 7.21
N SER A 198 5.63 15.10 7.79
CA SER A 198 6.65 16.11 8.05
C SER A 198 7.43 15.85 9.34
N SER A 199 7.07 14.83 10.14
CA SER A 199 7.74 14.54 11.40
C SER A 199 7.86 13.04 11.67
N LYS A 200 8.79 12.69 12.57
CA LYS A 200 8.87 11.32 13.11
C LYS A 200 7.62 10.98 13.92
N SER A 201 7.13 11.91 14.74
CA SER A 201 5.94 11.72 15.58
C SER A 201 4.68 11.45 14.76
N GLY A 202 4.52 12.09 13.59
CA GLY A 202 3.42 11.81 12.68
C GLY A 202 3.47 10.38 12.13
N LEU A 203 4.66 9.87 11.80
CA LEU A 203 4.83 8.45 11.45
C LEU A 203 4.55 7.51 12.63
N GLU A 204 5.02 7.83 13.85
CA GLU A 204 4.75 7.05 15.07
C GLU A 204 3.24 6.94 15.33
N HIS A 205 2.50 8.04 15.16
CA HIS A 205 1.05 8.08 15.28
C HIS A 205 0.36 7.20 14.25
N MET A 206 0.69 7.35 12.96
CA MET A 206 0.11 6.52 11.90
C MET A 206 0.45 5.04 12.06
N LEU A 207 1.68 4.71 12.49
CA LEU A 207 2.06 3.32 12.79
C LEU A 207 1.26 2.75 13.96
N SER A 208 0.98 3.55 15.00
CA SER A 208 0.17 3.12 16.14
C SER A 208 -1.25 2.72 15.69
N ILE A 209 -1.88 3.56 14.87
CA ILE A 209 -3.20 3.28 14.26
C ILE A 209 -3.11 2.03 13.37
N THR A 210 -2.04 1.90 12.57
CA THR A 210 -1.86 0.77 11.65
C THR A 210 -1.76 -0.55 12.40
N GLU A 211 -0.95 -0.62 13.44
CA GLU A 211 -0.76 -1.85 14.22
C GLU A 211 -2.04 -2.23 15.01
N GLU A 212 -2.81 -1.25 15.48
CA GLU A 212 -4.15 -1.52 16.05
C GLU A 212 -5.11 -2.08 15.00
N PHE A 213 -5.13 -1.49 13.80
CA PHE A 213 -5.91 -2.02 12.69
C PHE A 213 -5.49 -3.44 12.34
N TYR A 214 -4.19 -3.74 12.33
CA TYR A 214 -3.70 -5.09 12.06
C TYR A 214 -4.13 -6.10 13.11
N ALA A 215 -4.02 -5.73 14.39
CA ALA A 215 -4.47 -6.56 15.50
C ALA A 215 -5.98 -6.87 15.43
N LEU A 216 -6.81 -5.85 15.15
CA LEU A 216 -8.26 -6.02 14.99
C LEU A 216 -8.64 -6.97 13.85
N ASN A 217 -7.83 -6.97 12.80
CA ASN A 217 -8.11 -7.70 11.57
C ASN A 217 -7.42 -9.07 11.49
N ASN A 218 -6.66 -9.48 12.52
CA ASN A 218 -5.76 -10.64 12.47
C ASN A 218 -4.84 -10.60 11.23
N THR A 219 -4.40 -9.41 10.87
CA THR A 219 -3.44 -9.14 9.79
C THR A 219 -2.10 -8.78 10.42
N SER A 220 -1.05 -8.73 9.61
CA SER A 220 0.26 -8.30 10.07
C SER A 220 1.03 -7.65 8.94
N ALA A 221 2.04 -6.87 9.30
CA ALA A 221 3.02 -6.34 8.37
C ALA A 221 4.38 -6.99 8.58
N ASN A 222 5.17 -7.05 7.51
CA ASN A 222 6.55 -7.52 7.58
C ASN A 222 7.47 -6.33 7.83
N HIS A 223 7.69 -6.00 9.11
CA HIS A 223 8.51 -4.85 9.51
C HIS A 223 9.94 -4.90 8.96
N HIS A 224 10.49 -6.10 8.71
CA HIS A 224 11.82 -6.26 8.11
C HIS A 224 11.91 -5.81 6.65
N LYS A 225 10.77 -5.68 5.98
CA LYS A 225 10.70 -5.14 4.62
C LYS A 225 10.30 -3.67 4.57
N TYR A 226 10.10 -3.03 5.72
CA TYR A 226 9.83 -1.60 5.74
C TYR A 226 11.04 -0.85 5.19
N VAL A 227 10.74 0.16 4.37
CA VAL A 227 11.76 1.03 3.80
C VAL A 227 11.51 2.44 4.30
N LEU A 228 12.41 2.94 5.14
CA LEU A 228 12.37 4.31 5.66
C LEU A 228 13.28 5.21 4.83
N ILE A 229 12.74 6.35 4.39
CA ILE A 229 13.46 7.40 3.69
C ILE A 229 13.15 8.73 4.39
N SER A 230 14.18 9.51 4.75
CA SER A 230 13.98 10.86 5.29
C SER A 230 15.14 11.79 4.96
N ASN A 231 14.83 13.06 4.70
CA ASN A 231 15.82 14.14 4.57
C ASN A 231 16.14 14.83 5.91
N SER A 232 15.43 14.45 6.98
CA SER A 232 15.58 15.01 8.33
C SER A 232 16.54 14.20 9.20
N LEU A 233 16.96 13.03 8.72
CA LEU A 233 17.99 12.23 9.36
C LEU A 233 19.39 12.74 8.98
N PRO A 234 20.40 12.57 9.86
CA PRO A 234 21.77 12.97 9.56
C PRO A 234 22.25 12.38 8.22
N LEU A 235 22.94 13.21 7.43
CA LEU A 235 23.49 12.85 6.13
C LEU A 235 24.64 11.83 6.29
N THR A 236 24.34 10.57 6.58
CA THR A 236 25.34 9.50 6.58
C THR A 236 25.55 9.02 5.14
N THR A 237 26.67 9.43 4.55
CA THR A 237 27.18 8.91 3.27
C THR A 237 27.79 7.51 3.40
N THR A 238 27.89 6.99 4.63
CA THR A 238 28.48 5.70 4.98
C THR A 238 27.41 4.62 5.17
N SER A 239 27.80 3.36 4.99
CA SER A 239 26.95 2.16 5.08
C SER A 239 26.44 1.83 6.50
N ASN A 240 26.91 2.53 7.53
CA ASN A 240 26.51 2.31 8.92
C ASN A 240 25.44 3.31 9.33
N ILE A 241 24.23 3.09 8.84
CA ILE A 241 23.04 3.85 9.23
C ILE A 241 22.44 3.16 10.46
N SER A 242 22.35 3.86 11.58
CA SER A 242 21.73 3.32 12.79
C SER A 242 20.21 3.17 12.58
N PRO A 243 19.59 2.10 13.08
CA PRO A 243 18.14 1.96 13.05
C PRO A 243 17.44 3.13 13.74
N VAL A 244 16.32 3.57 13.17
CA VAL A 244 15.41 4.53 13.80
C VAL A 244 14.33 3.74 14.52
N GLU A 245 14.22 3.95 15.82
CA GLU A 245 13.17 3.36 16.64
C GLU A 245 11.95 4.28 16.66
N PHE A 246 10.80 3.77 16.23
CA PHE A 246 9.49 4.41 16.31
C PHE A 246 8.78 3.90 17.56
N HIS A 247 8.44 4.78 18.49
CA HIS A 247 7.70 4.40 19.70
C HIS A 247 6.21 4.52 19.45
N LEU A 248 5.48 3.43 19.66
CA LEU A 248 4.05 3.36 19.36
C LEU A 248 3.23 3.54 20.64
N SER A 249 2.05 4.13 20.47
CA SER A 249 1.05 4.20 21.52
C SER A 249 0.46 2.81 21.75
N LEU A 250 0.59 2.31 22.97
CA LEU A 250 -0.01 1.04 23.36
C LEU A 250 -1.52 1.21 23.53
N SER A 251 -2.28 0.22 23.07
CA SER A 251 -3.72 0.11 23.31
C SER A 251 -4.07 -1.27 23.85
N SER A 252 -5.32 -1.48 24.24
CA SER A 252 -5.77 -2.83 24.65
C SER A 252 -5.66 -3.86 23.52
N LEU A 253 -5.61 -3.39 22.28
CA LEU A 253 -5.60 -4.18 21.05
C LEU A 253 -4.19 -4.40 20.50
N ASN A 254 -3.27 -3.45 20.69
CA ASN A 254 -1.90 -3.56 20.19
C ASN A 254 -0.87 -3.59 21.33
N ARG A 255 0.01 -4.61 21.31
CA ARG A 255 1.10 -4.81 22.28
C ARG A 255 2.49 -4.43 21.75
N ILE A 256 2.58 -4.00 20.49
CA ILE A 256 3.85 -3.59 19.88
C ILE A 256 4.19 -2.19 20.39
N SER A 257 5.19 -2.10 21.26
CA SER A 257 5.64 -0.83 21.86
C SER A 257 6.57 -0.03 20.96
N SER A 258 7.33 -0.70 20.10
CA SER A 258 8.21 -0.03 19.15
C SER A 258 8.48 -0.84 17.90
N ILE A 259 8.80 -0.14 16.81
CA ILE A 259 9.24 -0.70 15.54
C ILE A 259 10.59 -0.06 15.20
N SER A 260 11.59 -0.88 14.91
CA SER A 260 12.92 -0.41 14.49
C SER A 260 13.10 -0.59 12.99
N VAL A 261 13.39 0.49 12.27
CA VAL A 261 13.59 0.46 10.82
C VAL A 261 14.92 1.13 10.49
N THR A 262 15.77 0.42 9.74
CA THR A 262 17.00 0.99 9.20
C THR A 262 16.69 1.86 7.99
N PRO A 263 16.97 3.18 8.02
CA PRO A 263 16.75 4.04 6.87
C PRO A 263 17.70 3.68 5.72
N ILE A 264 17.26 3.94 4.48
CA ILE A 264 18.17 3.90 3.34
C ILE A 264 19.00 5.19 3.28
N SER A 265 20.21 5.11 2.74
CA SER A 265 21.05 6.29 2.54
C SER A 265 20.35 7.31 1.62
N ILE A 266 20.60 8.59 1.84
CA ILE A 266 20.09 9.68 1.01
C ILE A 266 20.52 9.55 -0.47
N THR A 267 21.63 8.83 -0.74
CA THR A 267 22.11 8.53 -2.10
C THR A 267 21.56 7.23 -2.68
N SER A 268 20.92 6.40 -1.86
CA SER A 268 20.30 5.15 -2.29
C SER A 268 18.94 5.41 -2.94
N SER A 269 18.51 4.48 -3.77
CA SER A 269 17.18 4.49 -4.35
C SER A 269 16.23 3.57 -3.62
N PHE A 270 14.94 3.82 -3.77
CA PHE A 270 13.89 2.87 -3.42
C PHE A 270 12.92 2.71 -4.58
N ARG A 271 12.18 1.60 -4.56
CA ARG A 271 11.19 1.27 -5.58
C ARG A 271 9.80 1.58 -5.02
N PHE A 272 8.99 2.31 -5.77
CA PHE A 272 7.60 2.62 -5.46
C PHE A 272 6.75 2.40 -6.71
N LEU A 273 5.76 1.50 -6.64
CA LEU A 273 4.87 1.11 -7.75
C LEU A 273 5.62 0.81 -9.06
N GLY A 274 6.77 0.13 -8.94
CA GLY A 274 7.60 -0.25 -10.09
C GLY A 274 8.63 0.78 -10.52
N VAL A 275 8.55 2.04 -10.06
CA VAL A 275 9.45 3.15 -10.43
C VAL A 275 10.51 3.38 -9.36
N TRP A 276 11.72 3.75 -9.78
CA TRP A 276 12.83 4.04 -8.88
C TRP A 276 12.88 5.53 -8.51
N PHE A 277 12.93 5.80 -7.21
CA PHE A 277 13.04 7.13 -6.63
C PHE A 277 14.32 7.28 -5.82
N ASN A 278 14.81 8.51 -5.72
CA ASN A 278 15.86 8.90 -4.80
C ASN A 278 15.47 10.22 -4.15
N ILE A 279 15.72 10.37 -2.85
CA ILE A 279 15.30 11.54 -2.08
C ILE A 279 16.03 12.84 -2.46
N LYS A 280 17.20 12.78 -3.12
CA LYS A 280 17.81 13.96 -3.75
C LYS A 280 17.18 14.33 -5.10
N GLY A 281 16.22 13.53 -5.60
CA GLY A 281 15.59 13.72 -6.90
C GLY A 281 16.57 13.60 -8.08
N SER A 282 17.74 12.95 -7.90
CA SER A 282 18.68 12.74 -9.00
C SER A 282 18.31 11.50 -9.82
N ARG A 283 18.32 11.66 -11.16
CA ARG A 283 18.15 10.56 -12.12
C ARG A 283 19.46 9.80 -12.41
N ASP A 284 20.59 10.24 -11.87
CA ASP A 284 21.89 9.62 -12.14
C ASP A 284 21.96 8.18 -11.64
N PHE A 285 21.24 7.90 -10.55
CA PHE A 285 21.07 6.54 -10.07
C PHE A 285 20.37 5.64 -11.12
N VAL A 286 19.24 6.10 -11.68
CA VAL A 286 18.49 5.33 -12.69
C VAL A 286 19.37 5.07 -13.90
N LYS A 287 20.13 6.08 -14.35
CA LYS A 287 21.12 5.91 -15.43
C LYS A 287 22.18 4.86 -15.10
N LYS A 288 22.73 4.89 -13.88
CA LYS A 288 23.72 3.89 -13.42
C LYS A 288 23.14 2.48 -13.36
N GLN A 289 21.91 2.32 -12.87
CA GLN A 289 21.29 1.01 -12.77
C GLN A 289 20.95 0.43 -14.16
N VAL A 290 20.42 1.25 -15.07
CA VAL A 290 20.21 0.86 -16.47
C VAL A 290 21.55 0.44 -17.10
N ALA A 291 22.62 1.21 -16.90
CA ALA A 291 23.94 0.85 -17.39
C ALA A 291 24.42 -0.49 -16.81
N ASN A 292 24.22 -0.74 -15.52
CA ASN A 292 24.59 -1.99 -14.87
C ASN A 292 23.80 -3.20 -15.40
N GLU A 293 22.48 -3.06 -15.59
CA GLU A 293 21.64 -4.13 -16.16
C GLU A 293 22.02 -4.42 -17.61
N CYS A 294 22.24 -3.38 -18.43
CA CYS A 294 22.75 -3.54 -19.79
C CYS A 294 24.11 -4.26 -19.81
N ASN A 295 25.01 -3.90 -18.89
CA ASN A 295 26.32 -4.54 -18.77
C ASN A 295 26.20 -6.00 -18.31
N SER A 296 25.32 -6.31 -17.35
CA SER A 296 25.04 -7.66 -16.86
C SER A 296 24.45 -8.54 -17.97
N PHE A 297 23.48 -8.02 -18.71
CA PHE A 297 22.89 -8.70 -19.86
C PHE A 297 23.93 -8.96 -20.95
N ALA A 298 24.74 -7.95 -21.30
CA ALA A 298 25.82 -8.09 -22.27
C ALA A 298 26.87 -9.12 -21.82
N ALA A 299 27.23 -9.14 -20.53
CA ALA A 299 28.15 -10.13 -19.96
C ALA A 299 27.57 -11.56 -20.00
N THR A 300 26.26 -11.70 -19.80
CA THR A 300 25.56 -12.99 -19.88
C THR A 300 25.54 -13.52 -21.32
N LEU A 301 25.25 -12.66 -22.31
CA LEU A 301 25.31 -13.02 -23.72
C LEU A 301 26.74 -13.40 -24.16
N ARG A 302 27.77 -12.72 -23.68
CA ARG A 302 29.17 -13.07 -23.97
C ARG A 302 29.62 -14.41 -23.37
N ARG A 303 28.94 -14.92 -22.34
CA ARG A 303 29.22 -16.24 -21.75
C ARG A 303 28.50 -17.38 -22.45
N LEU A 304 27.52 -17.08 -23.32
CA LEU A 304 26.73 -18.05 -24.07
C LEU A 304 27.27 -18.29 -25.49
N ASN A 305 28.27 -17.51 -25.91
CA ASN A 305 29.07 -17.71 -27.13
C ASN A 305 30.46 -18.24 -26.75
#